data_AF-A0A9P8F1X7-F1
#
_entry.id   AF-A0A9P8F1X7-F1
#
_cell.length_a   1.000
_cell.length_b   1.000
_cell.length_c   1.000
_cell.angle_alpha   90.00
_cell.angle_beta   90.00
_cell.angle_gamma   90.00
#
_symmetry.space_group_name_H-M   'P 1'
#
loop_
_entity.id
_entity.type
_entity.pdbx_description
1 polymer ?
#
loop_
_entity_poly.entity_id
_entity_poly.type
_entity_poly.pdbx_seq_one_letter_code
_entity_poly.pdbx_strand_id
1 'polypeptide(L)'
;EKPISENAKLRARKIFQRAYEDMKQKDLKEERVALLNAWKSFETTHGSAADLEKVEKQMPRRVKKRRKLAENEFEEYMDYVFPADDESAAKMSKLLQMAQAWKKEQANA
;
A
#
# COMPACT_ATOMS: atom_id res chain seq x y z
N GLU A 1 -23.56 25.87 4.86
CA GLU A 1 -22.14 25.88 5.28
C GLU A 1 -21.27 26.37 4.12
N LYS A 2 -20.14 27.05 4.40
CA LYS A 2 -19.22 27.46 3.32
C LYS A 2 -18.49 26.21 2.79
N PRO A 3 -18.36 26.04 1.46
CA PRO A 3 -17.62 24.91 0.92
C PRO A 3 -16.15 24.98 1.37
N ILE A 4 -15.59 23.83 1.74
CA ILE A 4 -14.18 23.71 2.12
C ILE A 4 -13.33 24.09 0.90
N SER A 5 -12.38 25.01 1.08
CA SER A 5 -11.52 25.47 -0.01
C SER A 5 -10.58 24.37 -0.50
N GLU A 6 -10.28 24.39 -1.79
CA GLU A 6 -9.33 23.44 -2.40
C GLU A 6 -7.95 23.50 -1.73
N ASN A 7 -7.49 24.70 -1.36
CA ASN A 7 -6.25 24.87 -0.60
C ASN A 7 -6.28 24.15 0.76
N ALA A 8 -7.42 24.11 1.45
CA ALA A 8 -7.55 23.36 2.70
C ALA A 8 -7.47 21.85 2.45
N LYS A 9 -8.13 21.34 1.39
CA LYS A 9 -8.06 19.92 1.01
C LYS A 9 -6.63 19.49 0.67
N LEU A 10 -5.91 20.31 -0.11
CA LEU A 10 -4.51 20.05 -0.46
C LEU A 10 -3.60 19.99 0.77
N ARG A 11 -3.80 20.86 1.77
CA ARG A 11 -3.04 20.81 3.02
C ARG A 11 -3.33 19.54 3.81
N ALA A 12 -4.60 19.13 3.91
CA ALA A 12 -4.98 17.89 4.58
C ALA A 12 -4.33 16.66 3.93
N ARG A 13 -4.38 16.57 2.59
CA ARG A 13 -3.71 15.49 1.82
C ARG A 13 -2.21 15.43 2.07
N LYS A 14 -1.52 16.58 2.14
CA LYS A 14 -0.09 16.63 2.48
C LYS A 14 0.20 16.06 3.87
N ILE A 15 -0.69 16.29 4.84
CA ILE A 15 -0.55 15.74 6.20
C ILE A 15 -0.73 14.22 6.18
N PHE A 16 -1.77 13.71 5.50
CA PHE A 16 -1.97 12.28 5.34
C PHE A 16 -0.77 11.60 4.68
N GLN A 17 -0.27 12.17 3.59
CA GLN A 17 0.89 11.63 2.88
C GLN A 17 2.14 11.59 3.78
N ARG A 18 2.43 12.67 4.52
CA ARG A 18 3.56 12.71 5.44
C ARG A 18 3.44 11.66 6.54
N ALA A 19 2.26 11.52 7.14
CA ALA A 19 2.01 10.51 8.18
C ALA A 19 2.13 9.09 7.62
N TYR A 20 1.67 8.85 6.39
CA TYR A 20 1.76 7.57 5.73
C TYR A 20 3.21 7.12 5.51
N GLU A 21 4.06 8.03 5.02
CA GLU A 21 5.48 7.73 4.82
C GLU A 21 6.21 7.47 6.15
N ASP A 22 5.92 8.26 7.20
CA ASP A 22 6.52 8.07 8.52
C ASP A 22 6.12 6.71 9.15
N MET A 23 4.84 6.36 9.08
CA MET A 23 4.36 5.05 9.57
C MET A 23 4.91 3.89 8.74
N LYS A 24 5.07 4.07 7.42
CA LYS A 24 5.71 3.08 6.56
C LYS A 24 7.17 2.86 6.96
N GLN A 25 7.94 3.92 7.18
CA GLN A 25 9.36 3.81 7.58
C GLN A 25 9.55 3.13 8.93
N LYS A 26 8.59 3.30 9.85
CA LYS A 26 8.61 2.71 11.19
C LYS A 26 7.97 1.31 11.27
N ASP A 27 7.51 0.76 10.15
CA ASP A 27 6.76 -0.50 10.05
C ASP A 27 5.51 -0.57 10.96
N LEU A 28 4.84 0.57 11.17
CA LEU A 28 3.64 0.71 11.99
C LEU A 28 2.39 0.37 11.16
N LYS A 29 2.18 -0.92 10.92
CA LYS A 29 1.18 -1.40 9.94
C LYS A 29 -0.26 -1.14 10.35
N GLU A 30 -0.60 -1.31 11.63
CA GLU A 30 -1.97 -1.11 12.11
C GLU A 30 -2.37 0.37 12.06
N GLU A 31 -1.48 1.25 12.48
CA GLU A 31 -1.65 2.70 12.44
C GLU A 31 -1.75 3.19 11.00
N ARG A 32 -0.95 2.62 10.09
CA ARG A 32 -1.01 2.94 8.66
C ARG A 32 -2.33 2.50 8.04
N VAL A 33 -2.88 1.35 8.43
CA VAL A 33 -4.24 0.92 8.04
C VAL A 33 -5.28 1.91 8.55
N ALA A 34 -5.21 2.31 9.82
CA ALA A 34 -6.14 3.27 10.41
C ALA A 34 -6.08 4.63 9.69
N LEU A 35 -4.86 5.10 9.37
CA LEU A 35 -4.63 6.33 8.61
C LEU A 35 -5.27 6.27 7.22
N LEU A 36 -5.06 5.18 6.47
CA LEU A 36 -5.64 5.02 5.13
C LEU A 36 -7.16 4.97 5.16
N ASN A 37 -7.76 4.34 6.19
CA ASN A 37 -9.21 4.37 6.38
C ASN A 37 -9.72 5.80 6.63
N ALA A 38 -9.05 6.56 7.50
CA ALA A 38 -9.39 7.96 7.74
C ALA A 38 -9.24 8.83 6.48
N TRP A 39 -8.17 8.60 5.69
CA TRP A 39 -7.95 9.30 4.43
C TRP A 39 -9.02 8.91 3.40
N LYS A 40 -9.40 7.64 3.31
CA LYS A 40 -10.50 7.18 2.45
C LYS A 40 -11.81 7.88 2.80
N SER A 41 -12.15 7.97 4.08
CA SER A 41 -13.34 8.72 4.54
C SER A 41 -13.27 10.19 4.15
N PHE A 42 -12.10 10.83 4.34
CA PHE A 42 -11.87 12.20 3.92
C PHE A 42 -12.09 12.41 2.40
N GLU A 43 -11.51 11.57 1.54
CA GLU A 43 -11.70 11.68 0.09
C GLU A 43 -13.14 11.34 -0.34
N THR A 44 -13.82 10.46 0.40
CA THR A 44 -15.24 10.16 0.16
C THR A 44 -16.12 11.38 0.39
N THR A 45 -15.82 12.19 1.41
CA THR A 45 -16.63 13.37 1.77
C THR A 45 -16.22 14.63 1.01
N HIS A 46 -14.93 14.80 0.70
CA HIS A 46 -14.40 16.08 0.21
C HIS A 46 -13.61 15.99 -1.09
N GLY A 47 -13.26 14.77 -1.51
CA GLY A 47 -12.39 14.49 -2.65
C GLY A 47 -13.13 14.28 -3.96
N SER A 48 -12.36 13.92 -4.99
CA SER A 48 -12.88 13.46 -6.27
C SER A 48 -12.82 11.94 -6.36
N ALA A 49 -13.55 11.34 -7.31
CA ALA A 49 -13.46 9.90 -7.58
C ALA A 49 -12.02 9.44 -7.86
N ALA A 50 -11.24 10.26 -8.59
CA ALA A 50 -9.85 9.96 -8.88
C ALA A 50 -8.96 10.01 -7.62
N ASP A 51 -9.24 10.89 -6.67
CA ASP A 51 -8.48 10.95 -5.41
C ASP A 51 -8.83 9.78 -4.49
N LEU A 52 -10.12 9.40 -4.43
CA LEU A 52 -10.57 8.22 -3.70
C LEU A 52 -9.90 6.95 -4.24
N GLU A 53 -9.89 6.77 -5.56
CA GLU A 53 -9.28 5.60 -6.20
C GLU A 53 -7.79 5.47 -5.87
N LYS A 54 -7.06 6.59 -5.78
CA LYS A 54 -5.64 6.58 -5.37
C LYS A 54 -5.44 6.05 -3.95
N VAL A 55 -6.34 6.40 -3.03
CA VAL A 55 -6.26 5.89 -1.64
C VAL A 55 -6.65 4.42 -1.59
N GLU A 56 -7.69 4.01 -2.33
CA GLU A 56 -8.13 2.61 -2.40
C GLU A 56 -7.05 1.68 -2.95
N LYS A 57 -6.29 2.11 -3.95
CA LYS A 57 -5.14 1.36 -4.49
C LYS A 57 -4.02 1.13 -3.48
N GLN A 58 -3.96 1.91 -2.41
CA GLN A 58 -2.96 1.77 -1.34
C GLN A 58 -3.44 0.87 -0.20
N MET A 59 -4.74 0.53 -0.15
CA MET A 59 -5.31 -0.25 0.94
C MET A 59 -4.66 -1.64 1.05
N PRO A 60 -4.23 -2.04 2.27
CA PRO A 60 -3.61 -3.34 2.46
C PRO A 60 -4.65 -4.46 2.48
N ARG A 61 -4.15 -5.68 2.28
CA ARG A 61 -4.91 -6.90 2.52
C ARG A 61 -4.53 -7.49 3.87
N ARG A 62 -5.53 -7.93 4.64
CA ARG A 62 -5.31 -8.66 5.88
C ARG A 62 -5.00 -10.13 5.56
N VAL A 63 -3.90 -10.65 6.07
CA VAL A 63 -3.45 -12.02 5.86
C VAL A 63 -3.19 -12.70 7.20
N LYS A 64 -3.40 -14.02 7.26
CA LYS A 64 -2.97 -14.84 8.39
C LYS A 64 -1.54 -15.31 8.12
N LYS A 65 -0.63 -15.08 9.05
CA LYS A 65 0.75 -15.56 9.02
C LYS A 65 0.99 -16.49 10.20
N ARG A 66 1.97 -17.38 10.03
CA ARG A 66 2.42 -18.31 11.07
C ARG A 66 3.89 -18.05 11.36
N ARG A 67 4.25 -17.74 12.62
CA ARG A 67 5.65 -17.64 13.06
C ARG A 67 5.99 -18.78 14.00
N LYS A 68 7.24 -19.22 13.96
CA LYS A 68 7.76 -20.25 14.88
C LYS A 68 8.17 -19.57 16.19
N LEU A 69 7.67 -20.06 17.31
CA LEU A 69 8.03 -19.61 18.67
C LEU A 69 9.08 -20.54 19.28
N ALA A 70 8.88 -21.86 19.16
CA ALA A 70 9.79 -22.90 19.64
C ALA A 70 9.80 -24.11 18.69
N GLU A 71 10.55 -25.17 18.98
CA GLU A 71 10.75 -26.31 18.07
C GLU A 71 9.45 -26.91 17.51
N ASN A 72 8.41 -27.02 18.34
CA ASN A 72 7.09 -27.54 17.98
C ASN A 72 5.94 -26.56 18.27
N GLU A 73 6.25 -25.28 18.48
CA GLU A 73 5.25 -24.25 18.81
C GLU A 73 5.21 -23.17 17.72
N PHE A 74 4.02 -22.96 17.18
CA PHE A 74 3.75 -21.98 16.14
C PHE A 74 2.59 -21.08 16.57
N GLU A 75 2.73 -19.79 16.31
CA GLU A 75 1.66 -18.82 16.53
C GLU A 75 1.11 -18.33 15.20
N GLU A 76 -0.21 -18.40 15.05
CA GLU A 76 -0.93 -17.73 13.99
C GLU A 76 -1.22 -16.28 14.42
N TYR A 77 -0.78 -15.32 13.60
CA TYR A 77 -1.05 -13.89 13.82
C TYR A 77 -1.59 -13.25 12.55
N MET A 78 -2.35 -12.17 12.72
CA MET A 78 -2.84 -11.35 11.62
C MET A 78 -1.74 -10.35 11.23
N ASP A 79 -1.52 -10.18 9.94
CA ASP A 79 -0.62 -9.17 9.38
C ASP A 79 -1.30 -8.44 8.22
N TYR A 80 -0.72 -7.32 7.82
CA TYR A 80 -1.15 -6.53 6.69
C TYR A 80 -0.07 -6.53 5.60
N VAL A 81 -0.51 -6.77 4.37
CA VAL A 81 0.33 -6.66 3.17
C VAL A 81 -0.15 -5.47 2.36
N PHE A 82 0.70 -4.45 2.27
CA PHE A 82 0.44 -3.25 1.48
C PHE A 82 0.84 -3.49 0.03
N PRO A 83 0.03 -3.09 -0.97
CA PRO A 83 0.36 -3.28 -2.38
C PRO A 83 1.72 -2.67 -2.79
N ALA A 84 2.07 -1.52 -2.20
CA ALA A 84 3.34 -0.85 -2.48
C ALA A 84 4.57 -1.55 -1.89
N ASP A 85 4.37 -2.49 -0.96
CA ASP A 85 5.44 -3.17 -0.23
C ASP A 85 5.49 -4.68 -0.59
N ASP A 86 4.63 -5.12 -1.51
CA ASP A 86 4.59 -6.50 -1.98
C ASP A 86 5.79 -6.80 -2.90
N GLU A 87 6.93 -7.11 -2.28
CA GLU A 87 8.15 -7.50 -3.00
C GLU A 87 7.95 -8.72 -3.92
N SER A 88 6.98 -9.59 -3.62
CA SER A 88 6.73 -10.78 -4.43
C SER A 88 6.21 -10.42 -5.83
N ALA A 89 5.33 -9.40 -5.90
CA ALA A 89 4.87 -8.83 -7.16
C ALA A 89 6.02 -8.17 -7.94
N ALA A 90 6.90 -7.45 -7.26
CA ALA A 90 8.07 -6.82 -7.89
C ALA A 90 9.06 -7.85 -8.46
N LYS A 91 9.34 -8.92 -7.72
CA LYS A 91 10.23 -10.02 -8.15
C LYS A 91 9.65 -10.79 -9.35
N MET A 92 8.35 -11.05 -9.36
CA MET A 92 7.67 -11.71 -10.48
C MET A 92 7.70 -10.86 -11.76
N SER A 93 7.48 -9.55 -11.64
CA SER A 93 7.59 -8.63 -12.78
C SER A 93 9.00 -8.64 -13.38
N LYS A 94 10.04 -8.61 -12.54
CA LYS A 94 11.44 -8.68 -12.98
C LYS A 94 11.77 -9.99 -13.72
N LEU A 95 11.25 -11.12 -13.23
CA LEU A 95 11.43 -12.41 -13.90
C LEU A 95 10.80 -12.40 -15.31
N LEU A 96 9.59 -11.87 -15.45
CA LEU A 96 8.91 -11.75 -16.75
C LEU A 96 9.67 -10.86 -17.73
N GLN A 97 10.24 -9.74 -17.24
CA GLN A 97 11.06 -8.86 -18.07
C GLN A 97 12.34 -9.56 -18.57
N MET A 98 13.02 -10.31 -17.70
CA MET A 98 14.21 -11.08 -18.09
C MET A 98 13.87 -12.18 -19.10
N ALA A 99 12.75 -12.89 -18.92
CA ALA A 99 12.30 -13.89 -19.89
C ALA A 99 11.96 -13.29 -21.27
N GLN A 100 11.34 -12.09 -21.29
CA GLN A 100 11.09 -11.35 -22.53
C GLN A 100 12.38 -10.91 -23.22
N ALA A 101 13.37 -10.44 -22.46
CA ALA A 101 14.68 -10.06 -23.00
C ALA A 101 15.39 -11.27 -23.63
N TRP A 102 15.43 -12.41 -22.93
CA TRP A 102 16.01 -13.65 -23.43
C TRP A 102 15.36 -14.14 -24.73
N LYS A 103 14.02 -14.08 -24.81
CA LYS A 103 13.30 -14.44 -26.04
C LYS A 103 13.64 -13.51 -27.21
N LYS A 104 13.83 -12.21 -26.96
CA LYS A 104 14.25 -11.25 -28.00
C LYS A 104 15.68 -11.51 -28.45
N GLU A 105 16.58 -11.85 -27.53
CA GLU A 105 17.95 -12.25 -27.87
C GLU A 105 17.98 -13.50 -28.73
N GLN A 106 17.16 -14.52 -28.43
CA GLN A 106 17.04 -15.71 -29.27
C GLN A 106 16.43 -15.46 -30.65
N ALA A 107 15.59 -14.43 -30.80
CA ALA A 107 14.98 -14.08 -32.08
C ALA A 107 15.87 -13.17 -32.95
N ASN A 108 16.84 -12.50 -32.33
CA ASN A 108 17.81 -11.64 -33.01
C ASN A 108 19.17 -12.33 -33.26
N ALA A 109 19.33 -13.58 -32.82
CA ALA A 109 20.45 -14.47 -33.11
C ALA A 109 20.07 -15.44 -34.24
#